data_AF-A0A7K3F345-F1
#
_entry.id   AF-A0A7K3F345-F1
#
_cell.length_a   1.000
_cell.length_b   1.000
_cell.length_c   1.000
_cell.angle_alpha   90.00
_cell.angle_beta   90.00
_cell.angle_gamma   90.00
#
_symmetry.space_group_name_H-M   'P 1'
#
loop_
_entity.id
_entity.type
_entity.pdbx_description
1 polymer ?
#
loop_
_entity_poly.entity_id
_entity_poly.type
_entity_poly.pdbx_seq_one_letter_code
_entity_poly.pdbx_strand_id
1 'polypeptide(L)' 'MATAKKPTTRRKTTPAKPEPAACPDCDGKGEIRETVRVGARKGRATDDHQTALCLTCWGTGQNPD' A
#
# COMPACT_ATOMS: atom_id res chain seq x y z
N MET A 1 -7.19 47.31 -38.60
CA MET A 1 -6.86 45.88 -38.72
C MET A 1 -6.88 45.26 -37.33
N ALA A 2 -7.83 44.39 -37.01
CA ALA A 2 -7.95 43.76 -35.69
C ALA A 2 -7.49 42.30 -35.78
N THR A 3 -6.42 41.95 -35.07
CA THR A 3 -5.85 40.59 -35.08
C THR A 3 -6.60 39.70 -34.09
N ALA A 4 -7.16 38.59 -34.59
CA ALA A 4 -7.89 37.63 -33.76
C ALA A 4 -6.96 36.87 -32.81
N LYS A 5 -7.30 36.83 -31.50
CA LYS A 5 -6.57 36.07 -30.48
C LYS A 5 -6.96 34.60 -30.53
N LYS A 6 -5.96 33.72 -30.58
CA LYS A 6 -6.14 32.25 -30.63
C LYS A 6 -6.72 31.74 -29.31
N PRO A 7 -7.77 30.89 -29.33
CA PRO A 7 -8.36 30.38 -28.09
C PRO A 7 -7.40 29.40 -27.42
N THR A 8 -7.05 29.69 -26.17
CA THR A 8 -6.30 28.78 -25.30
C THR A 8 -7.27 27.73 -24.77
N THR A 9 -7.17 26.50 -25.26
CA THR A 9 -7.91 25.36 -24.72
C THR A 9 -7.42 25.09 -23.29
N ARG A 10 -8.27 25.41 -22.30
CA ARG A 10 -8.03 25.07 -20.90
C ARG A 10 -8.01 23.55 -20.76
N ARG A 11 -6.87 22.97 -20.39
CA ARG A 11 -6.82 21.55 -20.00
C ARG A 11 -7.76 21.37 -18.81
N LYS A 12 -8.75 20.47 -18.96
CA LYS A 12 -9.54 19.98 -17.83
C LYS A 12 -8.60 19.17 -16.95
N THR A 13 -8.34 19.65 -15.74
CA THR A 13 -7.68 18.88 -14.70
C THR A 13 -8.70 17.86 -14.20
N THR A 14 -8.53 16.59 -14.57
CA THR A 14 -9.32 15.52 -13.97
C THR A 14 -8.90 15.41 -12.50
N PRO A 15 -9.83 15.46 -11.53
CA PRO A 15 -9.47 15.24 -10.14
C PRO A 15 -8.88 13.83 -9.99
N ALA A 16 -7.73 13.73 -9.33
CA ALA A 16 -7.12 12.45 -9.01
C ALA A 16 -8.08 11.65 -8.13
N LYS A 17 -8.23 10.35 -8.42
CA LYS A 17 -8.99 9.44 -7.56
C LYS A 17 -8.29 9.40 -6.19
N PRO A 18 -9.02 9.49 -5.06
CA PRO A 18 -8.40 9.37 -3.75
C PRO A 18 -7.67 8.03 -3.64
N GLU A 19 -6.44 8.07 -3.12
CA GLU A 19 -5.69 6.86 -2.84
C GLU A 19 -6.41 6.06 -1.75
N PRO A 20 -6.56 4.74 -1.91
CA PRO A 20 -7.14 3.89 -0.87
C PRO A 20 -6.30 3.97 0.40
N ALA A 21 -6.98 3.98 1.55
CA ALA A 21 -6.31 4.04 2.85
C ALA A 21 -5.38 2.82 3.04
N ALA A 22 -4.29 3.01 3.79
CA ALA A 22 -3.39 1.90 4.13
C ALA A 22 -4.10 0.87 5.03
N CYS A 23 -3.79 -0.41 4.83
CA CYS A 23 -4.28 -1.47 5.71
C CYS A 23 -3.74 -1.27 7.14
N PRO A 24 -4.60 -1.27 8.18
CA PRO A 24 -4.19 -0.98 9.55
C PRO A 24 -3.31 -2.07 10.18
N ASP A 25 -3.38 -3.32 9.68
CA ASP A 25 -2.67 -4.45 10.28
C ASP A 25 -1.25 -4.66 9.73
N CYS A 26 -0.97 -4.14 8.53
CA CYS A 26 0.35 -4.27 7.89
C CYS A 26 0.96 -2.93 7.45
N ASP A 27 0.36 -1.80 7.86
CA ASP A 27 0.82 -0.45 7.55
C ASP A 27 1.09 -0.22 6.05
N GLY A 28 0.24 -0.80 5.19
CA GLY A 28 0.40 -0.67 3.75
C GLY A 28 1.39 -1.63 3.09
N LYS A 29 2.09 -2.49 3.83
CA LYS A 29 3.09 -3.40 3.27
C LYS A 29 2.50 -4.59 2.50
N GLY A 30 1.29 -5.01 2.86
CA GLY A 30 0.66 -6.22 2.31
C GLY A 30 1.19 -7.53 2.92
N GLU A 31 2.19 -7.46 3.77
CA GLU A 31 2.83 -8.61 4.42
C GLU A 31 3.18 -8.32 5.87
N ILE A 32 3.20 -9.37 6.67
CA ILE A 32 3.62 -9.34 8.07
C ILE A 32 4.94 -10.09 8.22
N ARG A 33 5.80 -9.61 9.11
CA ARG A 33 7.11 -10.19 9.38
C ARG A 33 7.13 -10.82 10.77
N GLU A 34 7.39 -12.12 10.85
CA GLU A 34 7.51 -12.84 12.11
C GLU A 34 8.93 -13.40 12.27
N THR A 35 9.43 -13.43 13.50
CA THR A 35 10.75 -14.00 13.82
C THR A 35 10.64 -15.52 13.87
N VAL A 36 11.55 -16.22 13.21
CA VAL A 36 11.57 -17.68 13.23
C VAL A 36 11.95 -18.16 14.63
N ARG A 37 11.19 -19.12 15.16
CA ARG A 37 11.46 -19.75 16.45
C ARG A 37 11.72 -21.24 16.29
N VAL A 38 12.83 -21.72 16.85
CA VAL A 38 13.28 -23.13 16.73
C VAL A 38 13.41 -23.81 18.09
N GLY A 39 13.22 -25.13 18.12
CA GLY A 39 13.34 -25.96 19.32
C GLY A 39 12.01 -26.22 20.04
N ALA A 40 12.03 -27.11 21.02
CA ALA A 40 10.82 -27.56 21.70
C ALA A 40 10.17 -26.47 22.57
N ARG A 41 8.87 -26.64 22.84
CA ARG A 41 8.05 -25.76 23.70
C ARG A 41 7.95 -24.32 23.19
N LYS A 42 8.53 -23.34 23.90
CA LYS A 42 8.42 -21.91 23.57
C LYS A 42 9.37 -21.47 22.44
N GLY A 43 10.27 -22.36 22.01
CA GLY A 43 11.28 -22.08 21.00
C GLY A 43 12.30 -21.03 21.45
N ARG A 44 13.40 -20.91 20.72
CA ARG A 44 14.32 -19.77 20.78
C ARG A 44 14.18 -18.96 19.50
N ALA A 45 14.17 -17.63 19.64
CA ALA A 45 14.23 -16.74 18.49
C ALA A 45 15.56 -16.92 17.76
N THR A 46 15.51 -16.94 16.43
CA THR A 46 16.69 -16.85 15.56
C THR A 46 16.81 -15.44 15.00
N ASP A 47 17.91 -15.15 14.30
CA ASP A 47 18.09 -13.91 13.56
C ASP A 47 17.31 -13.88 12.23
N ASP A 48 16.69 -15.01 11.87
CA ASP A 48 15.90 -15.17 10.65
C ASP A 48 14.46 -14.73 10.84
N HIS A 49 13.86 -14.30 9.74
CA HIS A 49 12.46 -13.90 9.69
C HIS A 49 11.71 -14.60 8.58
N GLN A 50 10.45 -14.90 8.86
CA GLN A 50 9.48 -15.32 7.86
C GLN A 50 8.56 -14.16 7.53
N THR A 51 8.24 -14.06 6.26
CA THR A 51 7.28 -13.11 5.75
C THR A 51 6.03 -13.87 5.34
N ALA A 52 4.88 -13.42 5.82
CA ALA A 52 3.59 -14.00 5.50
C ALA A 52 2.68 -12.94 4.87
N LEU A 53 1.76 -13.39 4.01
CA LEU A 53 0.73 -12.53 3.44
C LEU A 53 -0.11 -11.92 4.56
N CYS A 54 -0.36 -10.61 4.51
CA CYS A 54 -1.32 -9.99 5.43
C CYS A 54 -2.72 -10.49 5.08
N LEU A 55 -3.35 -11.19 6.03
CA LEU A 55 -4.65 -11.82 5.82
C LEU A 55 -5.82 -10.83 5.79
N THR A 56 -5.61 -9.62 6.31
CA THR A 56 -6.62 -8.55 6.31
C THR A 56 -6.79 -7.98 4.90
N CYS A 57 -5.69 -7.57 4.27
CA CYS A 57 -5.71 -6.96 2.94
C CYS A 57 -5.37 -7.92 1.80
N TRP A 58 -5.10 -9.20 2.09
CA TRP A 58 -4.71 -10.23 1.12
C TRP A 58 -3.53 -9.83 0.23
N GLY A 59 -2.52 -9.16 0.81
CA GLY A 59 -1.33 -8.72 0.05
C GLY A 59 -1.44 -7.36 -0.64
N THR A 60 -2.62 -6.74 -0.67
CA THR A 60 -2.80 -5.46 -1.39
C THR A 60 -2.17 -4.26 -0.69
N GLY A 61 -1.97 -4.34 0.64
CA GLY A 61 -1.58 -3.21 1.47
C GLY A 61 -2.69 -2.15 1.64
N GLN A 62 -3.84 -2.33 1.01
CA GLN A 62 -4.95 -1.39 1.08
C GLN A 62 -5.93 -1.82 2.14
N ASN A 63 -6.59 -0.87 2.79
CA ASN A 63 -7.66 -1.17 3.72
C ASN A 63 -8.77 -1.91 2.97
N PRO A 64 -9.16 -3.12 3.39
CA PRO A 64 -10.38 -3.75 2.87
C PRO A 64 -11.56 -2.87 3.28
N ASP A 65 -12.38 -2.46 2.31
CA ASP A 65 -13.58 -1.65 2.53
C ASP A 65 -14.60 -2.33 3.47
#